data_AF-A0A6B3E8D9-F1
#
_entry.id   AF-A0A6B3E8D9-F1
#
_cell.length_a   1.000
_cell.length_b   1.000
_cell.length_c   1.000
_cell.angle_alpha   90.00
_cell.angle_beta   90.00
_cell.angle_gamma   90.00
#
_symmetry.space_group_name_H-M   'P 1'
#
loop_
_entity.id
_entity.type
_entity.pdbx_description
1 polymer ?
#
loop_
_entity_poly.entity_id
_entity_poly.type
_entity_poly.pdbx_seq_one_letter_code
_entity_poly.pdbx_strand_id
1 'polypeptide(L)'
;MAVSAGGHSTTGASGVRKFPTGANYAEALQHPELCFRDADLQRGTVRQVPVLGPKAISGNFASVFSLTTRDGQRYALKCFTRDASAMSSRYAAVSATLQALDVQSLSQPWPVDFSFLEQGVF
;
A
#
# COMPACT_ATOMS: atom_id res chain seq x y z
N MET A 1 -4.92 -3.08 -1.64
CA MET A 1 -3.76 -2.55 -0.92
C MET A 1 -3.92 -1.05 -0.81
N ALA A 2 -3.42 -0.39 0.23
CA ALA A 2 -3.22 1.06 0.14
C ALA A 2 -1.73 1.35 0.05
N VAL A 3 -1.34 2.24 -0.86
CA VAL A 3 0.03 2.72 -0.99
C VAL A 3 0.05 4.21 -0.70
N SER A 4 1.04 4.64 0.06
CA SER A 4 1.35 6.07 0.21
C SER A 4 2.52 6.40 -0.71
N ALA A 5 2.32 7.38 -1.59
CA ALA A 5 3.08 7.61 -2.81
C ALA A 5 2.83 9.05 -3.27
N GLY A 6 3.85 9.78 -3.72
CA GLY A 6 3.62 11.09 -4.34
C GLY A 6 2.90 10.94 -5.69
N GLY A 7 1.62 11.30 -5.76
CA GLY A 7 0.85 11.48 -7.00
C GLY A 7 0.14 10.26 -7.65
N HIS A 8 -1.15 10.46 -7.94
CA HIS A 8 -2.01 9.80 -8.96
C HIS A 8 -2.44 8.32 -8.78
N SER A 9 -3.57 7.94 -9.41
CA SER A 9 -4.49 6.87 -8.91
C SER A 9 -5.38 6.19 -10.01
N THR A 10 -5.82 4.93 -9.80
CA THR A 10 -6.88 4.20 -10.57
C THR A 10 -7.49 3.00 -9.78
N THR A 11 -8.65 2.45 -10.20
CA THR A 11 -9.64 1.69 -9.34
C THR A 11 -10.22 0.38 -9.97
N GLY A 12 -10.84 -0.51 -9.16
CA GLY A 12 -11.69 -1.66 -9.55
C GLY A 12 -11.12 -3.05 -9.14
N ALA A 13 -11.86 -4.14 -8.85
CA ALA A 13 -13.27 -4.39 -8.52
C ALA A 13 -13.38 -5.73 -7.71
N SER A 14 -14.55 -6.19 -7.20
CA SER A 14 -14.65 -7.20 -6.11
C SER A 14 -15.31 -8.57 -6.42
N GLY A 15 -14.95 -9.58 -5.59
CA GLY A 15 -15.50 -10.95 -5.49
C GLY A 15 -14.98 -11.59 -4.19
N VAL A 16 -15.60 -12.66 -3.66
CA VAL A 16 -15.28 -13.21 -2.30
C VAL A 16 -13.85 -13.77 -2.25
N ARG A 17 -12.90 -12.87 -1.98
CA ARG A 17 -11.47 -13.13 -1.90
C ARG A 17 -11.13 -13.55 -0.48
N LYS A 18 -10.61 -14.77 -0.31
CA LYS A 18 -9.87 -15.13 0.89
C LYS A 18 -8.63 -14.22 0.93
N PHE A 19 -8.60 -13.27 1.86
CA PHE A 19 -7.52 -12.28 1.93
C PHE A 19 -6.17 -12.98 2.18
N PRO A 20 -5.08 -12.57 1.49
CA PRO A 20 -3.75 -13.10 1.75
C PRO A 20 -3.30 -12.82 3.18
N THR A 21 -2.54 -13.75 3.76
CA THR A 21 -1.94 -13.53 5.09
C THR A 21 -0.77 -12.55 5.01
N GLY A 22 -0.34 -12.02 6.16
CA GLY A 22 0.89 -11.22 6.22
C GLY A 22 2.14 -11.97 5.71
N ALA A 23 2.16 -13.30 5.85
CA ALA A 23 3.23 -14.14 5.31
C ALA A 23 3.18 -14.24 3.77
N ASN A 24 2.00 -14.39 3.17
CA ASN A 24 1.86 -14.40 1.71
C ASN A 24 2.29 -13.06 1.09
N TYR A 25 1.99 -11.94 1.75
CA TYR A 25 2.52 -10.64 1.32
C TYR A 25 4.04 -10.54 1.47
N ALA A 26 4.62 -11.07 2.55
CA ALA A 26 6.08 -11.10 2.73
C ALA A 26 6.80 -12.03 1.75
N GLU A 27 6.14 -13.08 1.29
CA GLU A 27 6.61 -13.97 0.21
C GLU A 27 6.62 -13.25 -1.13
N ALA A 28 5.47 -12.71 -1.57
CA ALA A 28 5.35 -11.98 -2.83
C ALA A 28 6.26 -10.73 -2.90
N LEU A 29 6.47 -10.03 -1.78
CA LEU A 29 7.36 -8.87 -1.70
C LEU A 29 8.87 -9.20 -1.71
N GLN A 30 9.26 -10.47 -1.82
CA GLN A 30 10.62 -10.86 -2.22
C GLN A 30 10.86 -10.67 -3.73
N HIS A 31 9.77 -10.60 -4.51
CA HIS A 31 9.77 -10.41 -5.96
C HIS A 31 8.88 -9.23 -6.40
N PRO A 32 9.23 -7.97 -6.04
CA PRO A 32 8.47 -6.77 -6.43
C PRO A 32 8.17 -6.70 -7.93
N GLU A 33 9.11 -7.16 -8.76
CA GLU A 33 9.03 -7.20 -10.22
C GLU A 33 7.90 -8.11 -10.76
N LEU A 34 7.47 -9.10 -9.97
CA LEU A 34 6.38 -10.02 -10.32
C LEU A 34 5.05 -9.62 -9.68
N CYS A 35 5.09 -8.99 -8.50
CA CYS A 35 3.89 -8.83 -7.68
C CYS A 35 3.23 -7.44 -7.79
N PHE A 36 3.90 -6.43 -8.35
CA PHE A 36 3.30 -5.11 -8.64
C PHE A 36 2.94 -4.92 -10.11
N ARG A 37 1.93 -4.06 -10.37
CA ARG A 37 1.60 -3.54 -11.72
C ARG A 37 2.21 -2.18 -12.02
N ASP A 38 2.53 -1.43 -10.96
CA ASP A 38 3.16 -0.11 -11.04
C ASP A 38 4.66 -0.29 -11.32
N ALA A 39 5.17 0.39 -12.35
CA ALA A 39 6.54 0.20 -12.85
C ALA A 39 7.63 0.71 -11.89
N ASP A 40 7.31 1.68 -11.03
CA ASP A 40 8.24 2.19 -10.04
C ASP A 40 8.26 1.27 -8.81
N LEU A 41 7.09 0.79 -8.36
CA LEU A 41 7.00 -0.23 -7.30
C LEU A 41 7.67 -1.56 -7.71
N GLN A 42 7.51 -2.01 -8.96
CA GLN A 42 8.21 -3.18 -9.52
C GLN A 42 9.74 -3.08 -9.41
N ARG A 43 10.29 -1.86 -9.41
CA ARG A 43 11.72 -1.58 -9.37
C ARG A 43 12.19 -1.13 -7.98
N GLY A 44 11.30 -1.14 -7.00
CA GLY A 44 11.55 -0.66 -5.64
C GLY A 44 12.13 -1.73 -4.71
N THR A 45 12.96 -1.27 -3.79
CA THR A 45 13.58 -2.10 -2.76
C THR A 45 12.68 -2.16 -1.53
N VAL A 46 12.13 -3.34 -1.24
CA VAL A 46 11.39 -3.59 0.01
C VAL A 46 12.37 -3.69 1.18
N ARG A 47 12.06 -3.03 2.30
CA ARG A 47 12.86 -3.08 3.53
C ARG A 47 12.89 -4.50 4.09
N GLN A 48 14.09 -5.07 4.22
CA GLN A 48 14.30 -6.40 4.77
C GLN A 48 14.59 -6.37 6.28
N VAL A 49 14.40 -7.51 6.95
CA VAL A 49 15.12 -7.91 8.17
C VAL A 49 16.19 -8.92 7.74
N PRO A 50 17.44 -8.84 8.23
CA PRO A 50 18.45 -9.85 7.95
C PRO A 50 17.93 -11.26 8.27
N VAL A 51 18.17 -12.22 7.36
CA VAL A 51 17.72 -13.63 7.43
C VAL A 51 16.19 -13.84 7.35
N LEU A 52 15.36 -12.92 7.82
CA LEU A 52 13.89 -13.10 7.93
C LEU A 52 13.07 -12.52 6.75
N GLY A 53 13.71 -11.91 5.75
CA GLY A 53 13.03 -11.39 4.56
C GLY A 53 12.27 -10.06 4.79
N PRO A 54 11.23 -9.76 4.00
CA PRO A 54 10.54 -8.46 4.04
C PRO A 54 9.99 -8.11 5.42
N LYS A 55 10.35 -6.91 5.91
CA LYS A 55 9.98 -6.44 7.24
C LYS A 55 8.52 -6.01 7.30
N ALA A 56 7.66 -6.94 7.71
CA ALA A 56 6.29 -6.64 8.09
C ALA A 56 6.23 -5.83 9.40
N ILE A 57 5.41 -4.79 9.42
CA ILE A 57 4.85 -4.16 10.61
C ILE A 57 3.41 -4.68 10.73
N SER A 58 3.18 -5.66 11.59
CA SER A 58 1.92 -6.38 11.70
C SER A 58 0.88 -5.66 12.57
N GLY A 59 -0.38 -5.76 12.19
CA GLY A 59 -1.53 -5.34 12.98
C GLY A 59 -2.78 -6.17 12.69
N ASN A 60 -3.85 -5.98 13.46
CA ASN A 60 -5.05 -6.83 13.43
C ASN A 60 -5.77 -6.92 12.07
N PHE A 61 -5.62 -5.91 11.20
CA PHE A 61 -6.33 -5.81 9.91
C PHE A 61 -5.41 -5.78 8.69
N ALA A 62 -4.10 -5.60 8.88
CA ALA A 62 -3.14 -5.43 7.80
C ALA A 62 -1.70 -5.69 8.29
N SER A 63 -0.85 -6.11 7.37
CA SER A 63 0.61 -5.98 7.48
C SER A 63 1.06 -4.78 6.65
N VAL A 64 1.93 -3.94 7.20
CA VAL A 64 2.51 -2.79 6.50
C VAL A 64 3.98 -3.05 6.20
N PHE A 65 4.40 -2.83 4.95
CA PHE A 65 5.79 -2.94 4.52
C PHE A 65 6.31 -1.58 4.05
N SER A 66 7.62 -1.36 4.16
CA SER A 66 8.26 -0.17 3.59
C SER A 66 8.94 -0.53 2.28
N LEU A 67 8.73 0.25 1.24
CA LEU A 67 9.43 0.14 -0.05
C LEU A 67 10.07 1.49 -0.39
N THR A 68 11.25 1.47 -1.01
CA THR A 68 11.88 2.67 -1.57
C THR A 68 12.19 2.45 -3.05
N THR A 69 11.64 3.30 -3.91
CA THR A 69 11.82 3.30 -5.37
C THR A 69 13.20 3.85 -5.76
N ARG A 70 13.58 3.72 -7.04
CA ARG A 70 14.93 4.04 -7.53
C ARG A 70 15.29 5.53 -7.46
N ASP A 71 14.30 6.40 -7.57
CA ASP A 71 14.38 7.84 -7.38
C ASP A 71 14.50 8.25 -5.89
N GLY A 72 14.38 7.30 -4.97
CA GLY A 72 14.47 7.51 -3.52
C GLY A 72 13.14 7.75 -2.81
N GLN A 73 12.02 7.85 -3.54
CA GLN A 73 10.71 8.00 -2.92
C GLN A 73 10.38 6.79 -2.04
N ARG A 74 9.76 7.04 -0.87
CA ARG A 74 9.44 5.99 0.12
C ARG A 74 7.95 5.78 0.24
N TYR A 75 7.57 4.52 0.29
CA TYR A 75 6.21 4.04 0.26
C TYR A 75 5.90 3.21 1.50
N ALA A 76 4.70 3.41 2.05
CA ALA A 76 4.10 2.51 3.02
C ALA A 76 3.04 1.64 2.32
N LEU A 77 3.31 0.34 2.23
CA LEU A 77 2.46 -0.65 1.56
C LEU A 77 1.55 -1.31 2.59
N LYS A 78 0.28 -0.89 2.67
CA LYS A 78 -0.72 -1.46 3.59
C LYS A 78 -1.46 -2.62 2.94
N CYS A 79 -1.03 -3.82 3.30
CA CYS A 79 -1.53 -5.09 2.79
C CYS A 79 -2.62 -5.63 3.75
N PHE A 80 -3.89 -5.54 3.37
CA PHE A 80 -5.01 -5.98 4.21
C PHE A 80 -5.06 -7.51 4.31
N THR A 81 -5.19 -8.05 5.51
CA THR A 81 -5.08 -9.50 5.78
C THR A 81 -6.42 -10.17 6.15
N ARG A 82 -7.50 -9.39 6.19
CA ARG A 82 -8.85 -9.83 6.57
C ARG A 82 -9.87 -9.05 5.77
N ASP A 83 -11.02 -9.65 5.50
CA ASP A 83 -12.18 -8.90 5.04
C ASP A 83 -12.73 -8.03 6.17
N ALA A 84 -13.22 -6.85 5.82
CA ALA A 84 -14.07 -6.02 6.65
C ALA A 84 -15.07 -5.36 5.68
N SER A 85 -16.36 -5.55 5.93
CA SER A 85 -17.48 -5.40 4.97
C SER A 85 -17.72 -4.00 4.37
N ALA A 86 -16.85 -3.03 4.66
CA ALA A 86 -16.84 -1.70 4.05
C ALA A 86 -15.41 -1.21 3.70
N MET A 87 -14.40 -2.07 3.71
CA MET A 87 -13.00 -1.64 3.68
C MET A 87 -12.60 -0.91 2.39
N SER A 88 -13.03 -1.42 1.23
CA SER A 88 -12.80 -0.75 -0.07
C SER A 88 -13.44 0.65 -0.07
N SER A 89 -14.75 0.73 0.22
CA SER A 89 -15.50 2.00 0.27
C SER A 89 -14.92 3.01 1.26
N ARG A 90 -14.47 2.55 2.45
CA ARG A 90 -13.84 3.41 3.45
C ARG A 90 -12.51 3.98 2.97
N TYR A 91 -11.62 3.18 2.39
CA TYR A 91 -10.33 3.69 1.92
C TYR A 91 -10.43 4.47 0.61
N ALA A 92 -11.42 4.18 -0.24
CA ALA A 92 -11.77 5.03 -1.38
C ALA A 92 -12.24 6.42 -0.92
N ALA A 93 -13.16 6.48 0.06
CA ALA A 93 -13.62 7.74 0.63
C ALA A 93 -12.47 8.53 1.30
N VAL A 94 -11.62 7.88 2.10
CA VAL A 94 -10.43 8.52 2.71
C VAL A 94 -9.47 9.04 1.64
N SER A 95 -9.20 8.27 0.58
CA SER A 95 -8.32 8.69 -0.52
C SER A 95 -8.88 9.92 -1.25
N ALA A 96 -10.18 9.92 -1.57
CA ALA A 96 -10.85 11.06 -2.20
C ALA A 96 -10.85 12.31 -1.31
N THR A 97 -11.13 12.17 -0.01
CA THR A 97 -11.10 13.29 0.94
C THR A 97 -9.70 13.88 1.06
N LEU A 98 -8.66 13.05 1.21
CA LEU A 98 -7.27 13.52 1.34
C LEU A 98 -6.77 14.21 0.06
N GLN A 99 -7.13 13.70 -1.12
CA GLN A 99 -6.80 14.32 -2.42
C GLN A 99 -7.50 15.68 -2.65
N ALA A 100 -8.63 15.92 -1.98
CA ALA A 100 -9.40 17.16 -2.09
C ALA A 100 -9.00 18.22 -1.05
N LEU A 101 -8.05 17.95 -0.15
CA LEU A 101 -7.57 18.92 0.83
C LEU A 101 -6.67 19.97 0.16
N ASP A 102 -6.96 21.25 0.36
CA ASP A 102 -5.98 22.30 0.13
C ASP A 102 -4.88 22.21 1.19
N VAL A 103 -3.73 21.67 0.78
CA VAL A 103 -2.53 21.51 1.60
C VAL A 103 -1.94 22.84 2.10
N GLN A 104 -2.25 23.98 1.47
CA GLN A 104 -1.84 25.29 1.96
C GLN A 104 -2.72 25.79 3.13
N SER A 105 -3.95 25.29 3.24
CA SER A 105 -4.88 25.63 4.33
C SER A 105 -4.64 24.84 5.63
N LEU A 106 -3.81 23.79 5.58
CA LEU A 106 -3.58 22.90 6.72
C LEU A 106 -2.70 23.58 7.79
N SER A 107 -3.12 23.48 9.04
CA SER A 107 -2.36 24.03 10.20
C SER A 107 -1.05 23.31 10.50
N GLN A 108 -0.69 22.28 9.71
CA GLN A 108 0.43 21.38 9.92
C GLN A 108 0.99 20.89 8.57
N PRO A 109 2.31 20.95 8.33
CA PRO A 109 2.93 20.72 7.03
C PRO A 109 3.16 19.23 6.70
N TRP A 110 2.27 18.33 7.14
CA TRP A 110 2.42 16.87 6.98
C TRP A 110 1.31 16.21 6.13
N PRO A 111 0.89 16.76 4.98
CA PRO A 111 0.04 16.00 4.06
C PRO A 111 0.85 14.80 3.54
N VAL A 112 0.34 13.59 3.79
CA VAL A 112 0.92 12.35 3.30
C VAL A 112 -0.01 11.80 2.23
N ASP A 113 0.44 11.83 0.98
CA ASP A 113 -0.35 11.34 -0.16
C ASP A 113 -0.75 9.87 0.04
N PHE A 114 -2.00 9.57 -0.32
CA PHE A 114 -2.64 8.29 -0.06
C PHE A 114 -3.46 7.82 -1.26
N SER A 115 -3.02 6.72 -1.87
CA SER A 115 -3.68 6.06 -3.00
C SER A 115 -4.15 4.66 -2.60
N PHE A 116 -5.45 4.40 -2.74
CA PHE A 116 -5.99 3.05 -2.58
C PHE A 116 -5.88 2.28 -3.91
N LEU A 117 -5.07 1.23 -3.94
CA LEU A 117 -4.94 0.31 -5.07
C LEU A 117 -5.77 -0.95 -4.80
N GLU A 118 -6.93 -1.06 -5.46
CA GLU A 118 -7.83 -2.22 -5.29
C GLU A 118 -7.20 -3.55 -5.77
N GLN A 119 -6.25 -3.44 -6.70
CA GLN A 119 -5.35 -4.49 -7.17
C GLN A 119 -3.93 -4.11 -6.74
N GLY A 120 -3.42 -4.77 -5.69
CA GLY A 120 -2.14 -4.41 -5.07
C GLY A 120 -1.03 -5.39 -5.43
N VAL A 121 -0.67 -6.21 -4.44
CA VAL A 121 0.21 -7.38 -4.58
C VAL A 121 -0.64 -8.59 -4.92
N PHE A 122 -0.21 -9.33 -5.94
CA PHE A 122 -0.79 -10.59 -6.42
C PHE A 122 -0.09 -11.78 -5.76
#